data_AF-A0A9X1NDN3-F1
#
_entry.id   AF-A0A9X1NDN3-F1
#
_cell.length_a   1.000
_cell.length_b   1.000
_cell.length_c   1.000
_cell.angle_alpha   90.00
_cell.angle_beta   90.00
_cell.angle_gamma   90.00
#
_symmetry.space_group_name_H-M   'P 1'
#
loop_
_entity.id
_entity.type
_entity.pdbx_description
1 polymer ?
#
loop_
_entity_poly.entity_id
_entity_poly.type
_entity_poly.pdbx_seq_one_letter_code
_entity_poly.pdbx_strand_id
1 'polypeptide(L)'
;MYRIEAADPYPEAYEPTVQRNSQEQDEDARPEIAEALPEVSGYDAVLIGSPVWGTRAPMIMQTFIESVGLDGRSIFPFVTYAVSGMSGIDSDYREALPGAQVNDGLAVRGETVADAAGEVEDWLTGIGLLR
;
A
#
# COMPACT_ATOMS: atom_id res chain seq x y z
N MET A 1 3.70 -13.87 -1.43
CA MET A 1 3.86 -12.49 -1.94
C MET A 1 3.00 -12.37 -3.19
N TYR A 2 2.18 -11.33 -3.27
CA TYR A 2 1.39 -11.00 -4.45
C TYR A 2 1.81 -9.62 -4.94
N ARG A 3 1.92 -9.42 -6.26
CA ARG A 3 2.28 -8.13 -6.85
C ARG A 3 1.03 -7.51 -7.43
N ILE A 4 0.73 -6.28 -7.03
CA ILE A 4 -0.40 -5.51 -7.56
C ILE A 4 0.10 -4.76 -8.79
N GLU A 5 -0.31 -5.19 -9.97
CA GLU A 5 0.06 -4.57 -11.24
C GLU A 5 -1.20 -4.07 -11.95
N ALA A 6 -1.13 -2.86 -12.52
CA ALA A 6 -2.23 -2.29 -13.29
C ALA A 6 -2.38 -3.03 -14.63
N ALA A 7 -3.62 -3.34 -15.02
CA ALA A 7 -3.92 -3.94 -16.32
C ALA A 7 -3.48 -3.02 -17.48
N ASP A 8 -3.65 -1.72 -17.31
CA ASP A 8 -2.95 -0.69 -18.09
C ASP A 8 -1.74 -0.17 -17.30
N PRO A 9 -0.50 -0.56 -17.66
CA PRO A 9 0.69 -0.22 -16.90
C PRO A 9 0.87 1.30 -16.74
N TYR A 10 1.29 1.74 -15.55
CA TYR A 10 1.66 3.14 -15.36
C TYR A 10 2.84 3.50 -16.29
N PRO A 11 2.90 4.75 -16.79
CA PRO A 11 4.03 5.19 -17.59
C PRO A 11 5.37 5.02 -16.87
N GLU A 12 6.45 4.78 -17.62
CA GLU A 12 7.79 4.71 -17.04
C GLU A 12 8.35 6.12 -16.73
N ALA A 13 7.94 7.12 -17.49
CA ALA A 13 8.40 8.49 -17.33
C ALA A 13 7.67 9.18 -16.18
N TYR A 14 8.43 9.91 -15.34
CA TYR A 14 7.93 10.59 -14.14
C TYR A 14 6.72 11.48 -14.42
N GLU A 15 6.84 12.41 -15.36
CA GLU A 15 5.82 13.44 -15.62
C GLU A 15 4.46 12.84 -16.08
N PRO A 16 4.42 11.93 -17.08
CA PRO A 16 3.19 11.20 -17.40
C PRO A 16 2.57 10.43 -16.23
N THR A 17 3.39 9.84 -15.36
CA THR A 17 2.91 9.11 -14.17
C THR A 17 2.29 10.06 -13.15
N VAL A 18 2.89 11.22 -12.93
CA VAL A 18 2.29 12.27 -12.08
C VAL A 18 0.95 12.73 -12.63
N GLN A 19 0.86 12.96 -13.94
CA GLN A 19 -0.39 13.39 -14.59
C GLN A 19 -1.49 12.34 -14.46
N ARG A 20 -1.18 11.07 -14.74
CA ARG A 20 -2.13 9.96 -14.56
C ARG A 20 -2.57 9.82 -13.10
N ASN A 21 -1.62 9.85 -12.15
CA ASN A 21 -1.97 9.77 -10.72
C ASN A 21 -2.89 10.92 -10.27
N SER A 22 -2.62 12.15 -10.72
CA SER A 22 -3.49 13.30 -10.40
C SER A 22 -4.90 13.07 -10.92
N GLN A 23 -5.03 12.65 -12.18
CA GLN A 23 -6.33 12.35 -12.77
C GLN A 23 -7.06 11.24 -12.02
N GLU A 24 -6.38 10.13 -11.73
CA GLU A 24 -6.97 9.02 -10.99
C GLU A 24 -7.46 9.46 -9.59
N GLN A 25 -6.71 10.31 -8.90
CA GLN A 25 -7.12 10.86 -7.59
C GLN A 25 -8.30 11.82 -7.71
N ASP A 26 -8.31 12.71 -8.72
CA ASP A 26 -9.39 13.68 -8.95
C ASP A 26 -10.72 13.00 -9.32
N GLU A 27 -10.64 11.86 -10.03
CA GLU A 27 -11.79 11.08 -10.49
C GLU A 27 -12.23 9.99 -9.49
N ASP A 28 -11.53 9.82 -8.35
CA ASP A 28 -11.68 8.68 -7.44
C ASP A 28 -11.67 7.34 -8.19
N ALA A 29 -10.72 7.19 -9.11
CA ALA A 29 -10.67 6.07 -10.04
C ALA A 29 -10.40 4.72 -9.33
N ARG A 30 -10.77 3.63 -10.01
CA ARG A 30 -10.42 2.25 -9.62
C ARG A 30 -9.68 1.57 -10.78
N PRO A 31 -8.36 1.86 -10.98
CA PRO A 31 -7.57 1.22 -12.03
C PRO A 31 -7.65 -0.30 -11.92
N GLU A 32 -7.87 -0.97 -13.05
CA GLU A 32 -7.97 -2.44 -13.09
C GLU A 32 -6.63 -3.10 -12.74
N ILE A 33 -6.70 -4.25 -12.05
CA ILE A 33 -5.53 -5.07 -11.71
C ILE A 33 -5.36 -6.15 -12.79
N ALA A 34 -4.15 -6.32 -13.29
CA ALA A 34 -3.82 -7.19 -14.43
C ALA A 34 -4.08 -8.68 -14.15
N GLU A 35 -3.74 -9.11 -12.95
CA GLU A 35 -3.74 -10.51 -12.54
C GLU A 35 -4.96 -10.85 -11.68
N ALA A 36 -5.29 -12.13 -11.61
CA ALA A 36 -6.33 -12.62 -10.72
C ALA A 36 -5.98 -12.32 -9.24
N LEU A 37 -6.96 -11.78 -8.52
CA LEU A 37 -6.78 -11.38 -7.13
C LEU A 37 -6.41 -12.56 -6.22
N PRO A 38 -5.58 -12.32 -5.18
CA PRO A 38 -5.15 -13.37 -4.29
C PRO A 38 -6.28 -13.81 -3.34
N GLU A 39 -6.26 -15.08 -2.99
CA GLU A 39 -7.04 -15.63 -1.88
C GLU A 39 -6.28 -15.33 -0.57
N VAL A 40 -6.95 -14.69 0.40
CA VAL A 40 -6.30 -14.21 1.63
C VAL A 40 -6.83 -14.85 2.92
N SER A 41 -7.80 -15.78 2.85
CA SER A 41 -8.41 -16.40 4.03
C SER A 41 -7.47 -17.27 4.84
N GLY A 42 -6.37 -17.74 4.24
CA GLY A 42 -5.30 -18.46 4.95
C GLY A 42 -4.36 -17.56 5.76
N TYR A 43 -4.54 -16.24 5.77
CA TYR A 43 -3.65 -15.30 6.44
C TYR A 43 -4.38 -14.48 7.51
N ASP A 44 -3.83 -14.49 8.73
CA ASP A 44 -4.29 -13.61 9.82
C ASP A 44 -3.73 -12.19 9.68
N ALA A 45 -2.52 -12.07 9.12
CA ALA A 45 -1.80 -10.81 8.93
C ALA A 45 -1.48 -10.57 7.46
N VAL A 46 -1.77 -9.36 6.96
CA VAL A 46 -1.48 -8.94 5.59
C VAL A 46 -0.65 -7.66 5.62
N LEU A 47 0.58 -7.73 5.09
CA LEU A 47 1.41 -6.55 4.87
C LEU A 47 1.09 -5.98 3.48
N ILE A 48 0.69 -4.71 3.43
CA ILE A 48 0.29 -4.05 2.18
C ILE A 48 1.26 -2.92 1.87
N GLY A 49 1.97 -3.01 0.75
CA GLY A 49 3.04 -2.10 0.36
C GLY A 49 2.68 -1.19 -0.81
N SER A 50 3.02 0.09 -0.74
CA SER A 50 2.89 1.02 -1.89
C SER A 50 3.89 2.16 -1.86
N PRO A 51 4.22 2.80 -3.00
CA PRO A 51 4.86 4.11 -2.95
C PRO A 51 3.87 5.17 -2.45
N VAL A 52 4.38 6.34 -2.02
CA VAL A 52 3.53 7.51 -1.78
C VAL A 52 3.50 8.40 -3.02
N TRP A 53 2.32 8.61 -3.60
CA TRP A 53 2.08 9.48 -4.75
C TRP A 53 1.11 10.60 -4.38
N GLY A 54 1.57 11.85 -4.47
CA GLY A 54 0.74 13.00 -4.11
C GLY A 54 0.17 12.93 -2.69
N THR A 55 0.98 12.52 -1.70
CA THR A 55 0.58 12.34 -0.29
C THR A 55 -0.45 11.24 0.00
N ARG A 56 -0.74 10.38 -0.97
CA ARG A 56 -1.67 9.23 -0.83
C ARG A 56 -1.06 7.95 -1.39
N ALA A 57 -1.70 6.82 -1.11
CA ALA A 57 -1.43 5.59 -1.86
C ALA A 57 -1.99 5.71 -3.29
N PRO A 58 -1.37 5.06 -4.30
CA PRO A 58 -1.90 5.03 -5.67
C PRO A 58 -3.33 4.46 -5.71
N MET A 59 -4.18 4.96 -6.61
CA MET A 59 -5.61 4.58 -6.64
C MET A 59 -5.86 3.09 -6.92
N ILE A 60 -4.93 2.40 -7.59
CA ILE A 60 -4.98 0.93 -7.73
C ILE A 60 -5.02 0.20 -6.38
N MET A 61 -4.51 0.80 -5.30
CA MET A 61 -4.60 0.24 -3.95
C MET A 61 -6.04 0.23 -3.44
N GLN A 62 -6.85 1.23 -3.82
CA GLN A 62 -8.29 1.24 -3.52
C GLN A 62 -8.99 0.10 -4.26
N THR A 63 -8.67 -0.11 -5.55
CA THR A 63 -9.18 -1.28 -6.29
C THR A 63 -8.85 -2.58 -5.55
N PHE A 64 -7.62 -2.73 -5.07
CA PHE A 64 -7.19 -3.94 -4.39
C PHE A 64 -7.96 -4.19 -3.09
N ILE A 65 -8.02 -3.21 -2.18
CA ILE A 65 -8.63 -3.41 -0.87
C ILE A 65 -10.15 -3.56 -0.92
N GLU A 66 -10.81 -2.97 -1.91
CA GLU A 66 -12.26 -3.14 -2.14
C GLU A 66 -12.58 -4.50 -2.75
N SER A 67 -11.64 -5.08 -3.51
CA SER A 67 -11.87 -6.33 -4.24
C SER A 67 -11.41 -7.58 -3.47
N VAL A 68 -10.60 -7.41 -2.42
CA VAL A 68 -10.03 -8.52 -1.62
C VAL A 68 -10.72 -8.56 -0.26
N GLY A 69 -11.17 -9.75 0.16
CA GLY A 69 -11.83 -9.95 1.45
C GLY A 69 -10.89 -9.82 2.66
N LEU A 70 -10.74 -8.59 3.17
CA LEU A 70 -9.84 -8.24 4.28
C LEU A 70 -10.53 -8.12 5.65
N ASP A 71 -11.83 -8.38 5.73
CA ASP A 71 -12.57 -8.35 7.00
C ASP A 71 -12.02 -9.36 8.04
N GLY A 72 -11.83 -8.88 9.26
CA GLY A 72 -11.29 -9.63 10.37
C GLY A 72 -9.78 -9.91 10.30
N ARG A 73 -9.05 -9.35 9.30
CA ARG A 73 -7.60 -9.51 9.17
C ARG A 73 -6.88 -8.34 9.86
N SER A 74 -5.65 -8.59 10.30
CA SER A 74 -4.73 -7.53 10.72
C SER A 74 -3.95 -7.02 9.50
N ILE A 75 -4.12 -5.74 9.18
CA ILE A 75 -3.46 -5.09 8.04
C ILE A 75 -2.31 -4.25 8.55
N PHE A 76 -1.17 -4.37 7.88
CA PHE A 76 0.08 -3.67 8.20
C PHE A 76 0.56 -2.91 6.97
N PRO A 77 0.16 -1.63 6.81
CA PRO A 77 0.62 -0.81 5.70
C PRO A 77 2.13 -0.59 5.78
N PHE A 78 2.81 -0.57 4.64
CA PHE A 78 4.13 0.01 4.55
C PHE A 78 4.27 0.83 3.28
N VAL A 79 5.05 1.90 3.35
CA VAL A 79 5.24 2.80 2.21
C VAL A 79 6.69 3.13 1.97
N THR A 80 7.03 3.33 0.71
CA THR A 80 8.26 4.04 0.34
C THR A 80 7.94 5.47 -0.06
N TYR A 81 8.71 6.44 0.43
CA TYR A 81 8.45 7.86 0.17
C TYR A 81 9.72 8.63 -0.18
N ALA A 82 9.56 9.76 -0.88
CA ALA A 82 10.65 10.73 -1.11
C ALA A 82 10.71 11.78 0.01
N VAL A 83 9.58 12.42 0.33
CA VAL A 83 9.52 13.53 1.31
C VAL A 83 8.45 13.32 2.39
N SER A 84 7.27 12.82 2.04
CA SER A 84 6.03 12.91 2.83
C SER A 84 5.92 11.99 4.05
N GLY A 85 6.76 10.96 4.18
CA GLY A 85 6.54 9.89 5.17
C GLY A 85 5.23 9.13 4.90
N MET A 86 4.64 8.56 5.95
CA MET A 86 3.36 7.82 5.89
C MET A 86 2.19 8.70 5.42
N SER A 87 2.22 10.00 5.69
CA SER A 87 1.26 10.98 5.16
C SER A 87 -0.22 10.65 5.43
N GLY A 88 -0.54 9.93 6.50
CA GLY A 88 -1.91 9.55 6.87
C GLY A 88 -2.50 8.38 6.07
N ILE A 89 -1.71 7.72 5.22
CA ILE A 89 -2.17 6.58 4.40
C ILE A 89 -2.71 5.42 5.26
N ASP A 90 -2.14 5.20 6.43
CA ASP A 90 -2.63 4.25 7.42
C ASP A 90 -4.04 4.62 7.94
N SER A 91 -4.33 5.91 8.10
CA SER A 91 -5.68 6.40 8.43
C SER A 91 -6.64 6.24 7.27
N ASP A 92 -6.23 6.56 6.03
CA ASP A 92 -7.04 6.32 4.83
C ASP A 92 -7.43 4.82 4.73
N TYR A 93 -6.51 3.90 5.03
CA TYR A 93 -6.81 2.47 5.09
C TYR A 93 -7.77 2.12 6.24
N ARG A 94 -7.62 2.71 7.43
CA ARG A 94 -8.56 2.50 8.56
C ARG A 94 -9.99 2.90 8.17
N GLU A 95 -10.14 4.00 7.42
CA GLU A 95 -11.44 4.46 6.94
C GLU A 95 -12.02 3.54 5.85
N ALA A 96 -11.19 3.08 4.92
CA ALA A 96 -11.63 2.21 3.83
C ALA A 96 -11.90 0.75 4.25
N LEU A 97 -11.29 0.29 5.35
CA LEU A 97 -11.39 -1.09 5.84
C LEU A 97 -11.96 -1.18 7.27
N PRO A 98 -13.22 -0.77 7.51
CA PRO A 98 -13.81 -0.75 8.85
C PRO A 98 -13.98 -2.15 9.46
N GLY A 99 -13.98 -3.20 8.63
CA GLY A 99 -14.05 -4.60 9.07
C GLY A 99 -12.69 -5.21 9.40
N ALA A 100 -11.58 -4.55 9.07
CA ALA A 100 -10.22 -5.03 9.33
C ALA A 100 -9.57 -4.26 10.49
N GLN A 101 -8.55 -4.86 11.10
CA GLN A 101 -7.70 -4.16 12.05
C GLN A 101 -6.50 -3.57 11.32
N VAL A 102 -6.59 -2.30 10.94
CA VAL A 102 -5.46 -1.60 10.29
C VAL A 102 -4.55 -1.00 11.37
N ASN A 103 -3.30 -1.46 11.40
CA ASN A 103 -2.28 -1.08 12.37
C ASN A 103 -1.43 0.10 11.86
N ASP A 104 -0.63 0.68 12.75
CA ASP A 104 0.36 1.67 12.38
C ASP A 104 1.38 1.05 11.42
N GLY A 105 1.61 1.76 10.31
CA GLY A 105 2.46 1.26 9.24
C GLY A 105 3.92 1.67 9.35
N LEU A 106 4.74 1.12 8.46
CA LEU A 106 6.16 1.50 8.31
C LEU A 106 6.33 2.46 7.12
N ALA A 107 7.06 3.56 7.30
CA ALA A 107 7.41 4.46 6.21
C ALA A 107 8.93 4.49 6.04
N VAL A 108 9.43 3.96 4.92
CA VAL A 108 10.85 3.93 4.60
C VAL A 108 11.16 4.96 3.51
N ARG A 109 12.22 5.76 3.69
CA ARG A 109 12.65 6.70 2.66
C ARG A 109 13.26 5.93 1.48
N GLY A 110 12.76 6.18 0.26
CA GLY A 110 13.17 5.44 -0.93
C GLY A 110 14.67 5.53 -1.23
N GLU A 111 15.29 6.69 -0.99
CA GLU A 111 16.73 6.90 -1.22
C GLU A 111 17.62 6.05 -0.29
N THR A 112 17.12 5.63 0.87
CA THR A 112 17.87 4.86 1.87
C THR A 112 17.27 3.47 2.13
N VAL A 113 16.40 2.99 1.25
CA VAL A 113 15.69 1.71 1.43
C VAL A 113 16.66 0.52 1.51
N ALA A 114 17.83 0.61 0.86
CA ALA A 114 18.85 -0.43 0.90
C ALA A 114 19.45 -0.64 2.31
N ASP A 115 19.43 0.38 3.15
CA ASP A 115 19.95 0.36 4.53
C ASP A 115 18.84 0.14 5.58
N ALA A 116 17.59 -0.07 5.15
CA ALA A 116 16.42 -0.11 6.03
C ALA A 116 16.17 -1.47 6.71
N ALA A 117 17.08 -2.45 6.56
CA ALA A 117 16.89 -3.79 7.12
C ALA A 117 16.61 -3.77 8.63
N GLY A 118 17.37 -2.98 9.39
CA GLY A 118 17.15 -2.84 10.84
C GLY A 118 15.81 -2.20 11.18
N GLU A 119 15.38 -1.19 10.43
CA GLU A 119 14.07 -0.53 10.63
C GLU A 119 12.90 -1.50 10.36
N VAL A 120 13.05 -2.33 9.33
CA VAL A 120 12.08 -3.40 9.01
C VAL A 120 12.06 -4.47 10.10
N GLU A 121 13.21 -4.92 10.59
CA GLU A 121 13.30 -5.90 11.67
C GLU A 121 12.67 -5.38 12.97
N ASP A 122 12.98 -4.13 13.34
CA ASP A 122 12.41 -3.47 14.51
C ASP A 122 10.89 -3.35 14.40
N TRP A 123 10.39 -2.94 13.22
CA TRP A 123 8.95 -2.85 12.97
C TRP A 123 8.28 -4.22 13.06
N LEU A 124 8.80 -5.23 12.36
CA LEU A 124 8.26 -6.60 12.37
C LEU A 124 8.26 -7.21 13.78
N THR A 125 9.30 -6.92 14.57
CA THR A 125 9.38 -7.35 15.98
C THR A 125 8.32 -6.64 16.83
N GLY A 126 8.16 -5.32 16.64
CA GLY A 126 7.16 -4.51 17.35
C GLY A 126 5.72 -4.94 17.08
N ILE A 127 5.42 -5.42 15.87
CA ILE A 127 4.09 -5.96 15.51
C ILE A 127 3.98 -7.48 15.75
N GLY A 128 5.01 -8.12 16.30
CA GLY A 128 5.00 -9.54 16.68
C GLY A 128 5.06 -10.53 15.52
N LEU A 129 5.42 -10.08 14.31
CA LEU A 129 5.58 -10.92 13.13
C LEU A 129 6.99 -11.49 12.98
N LEU A 130 7.99 -10.89 13.65
CA LEU A 130 9.35 -11.41 13.78
C LEU A 130 9.64 -11.72 15.27
N ARG A 131 10.33 -12.83 15.54
CA ARG A 131 10.66 -13.33 16.88
C ARG A 131 12.14 -13.64 17.01
#